data_AF-A0A3B8WC02-F1
#
_entry.id   AF-A0A3B8WC02-F1
#
_cell.length_a   1.000
_cell.length_b   1.000
_cell.length_c   1.000
_cell.angle_alpha   90.00
_cell.angle_beta   90.00
_cell.angle_gamma   90.00
#
_symmetry.space_group_name_H-M   'P 1'
#
loop_
_entity.id
_entity.type
_entity.pdbx_description
1 polymer ?
#
loop_
_entity_poly.entity_id
_entity_poly.type
_entity_poly.pdbx_seq_one_letter_code
_entity_poly.pdbx_strand_id
1 'polypeptide(L)'
;SFHGRTLFTVSVGGQPKYLEGFEPAPGGIHHAEFNNLDSVKALISKEKTCAVVVEPVQGEGGVMPADPEFLQGLRELCDEHNALLVFDEVQSGVGRTGYLYAYEMYGVTPDILSSAKGLGGGFPVAAMLTTAKVAASLGVGTHGSTYGG
;
A
#
# COMPACT_ATOMS: atom_id res chain seq x y z
N SER A 1 -9.47 -2.81 -3.13
CA SER A 1 -8.88 -1.89 -2.13
C SER A 1 -9.21 -0.44 -2.49
N PHE A 2 -8.81 0.55 -1.68
CA PHE A 2 -8.92 1.98 -2.02
C PHE A 2 -7.63 2.74 -1.68
N HIS A 3 -6.94 3.24 -2.70
CA HIS A 3 -5.62 3.89 -2.56
C HIS A 3 -5.60 5.35 -3.03
N GLY A 4 -6.77 5.93 -3.33
CA GLY A 4 -6.90 7.30 -3.82
C GLY A 4 -7.65 7.43 -5.14
N ARG A 5 -7.62 8.65 -5.70
CA ARG A 5 -8.39 9.01 -6.91
C ARG A 5 -7.55 9.61 -8.05
N THR A 6 -6.23 9.60 -7.93
CA THR A 6 -5.35 9.88 -9.09
C THR A 6 -5.34 8.68 -10.03
N LEU A 7 -5.04 8.87 -11.32
CA LEU A 7 -5.13 7.83 -12.35
C LEU A 7 -4.42 6.53 -11.94
N PHE A 8 -3.19 6.61 -11.44
CA PHE A 8 -2.47 5.42 -10.97
C PHE A 8 -3.15 4.78 -9.76
N THR A 9 -3.51 5.56 -8.74
CA THR A 9 -4.09 5.04 -7.50
C THR A 9 -5.47 4.41 -7.68
N VAL A 10 -6.30 4.87 -8.63
CA VAL A 10 -7.58 4.20 -8.94
C VAL A 10 -7.34 2.86 -9.62
N SER A 11 -6.31 2.75 -10.46
CA SER A 11 -5.92 1.48 -11.09
C SER A 11 -5.38 0.49 -10.06
N VAL A 12 -4.60 0.94 -9.07
CA VAL A 12 -4.18 0.09 -7.93
C VAL A 12 -5.40 -0.37 -7.13
N GLY A 13 -6.38 0.51 -6.88
CA GLY A 13 -7.60 0.17 -6.13
C GLY A 13 -8.48 -0.90 -6.80
N GLY A 14 -8.49 -0.96 -8.14
CA GLY A 14 -9.12 -2.03 -8.92
C GLY A 14 -10.65 -2.03 -8.95
N GLN A 15 -11.32 -1.00 -8.43
CA GLN A 15 -12.78 -0.93 -8.42
C GLN A 15 -13.29 -0.32 -9.74
N PRO A 16 -14.10 -1.04 -10.55
CA PRO A 16 -14.55 -0.56 -11.87
C PRO A 16 -15.22 0.82 -11.83
N LYS A 17 -16.04 1.09 -10.80
CA LYS A 17 -16.75 2.37 -10.62
C LYS A 17 -15.85 3.61 -10.52
N TYR A 18 -14.56 3.45 -10.20
CA TYR A 18 -13.61 4.56 -10.11
C TYR A 18 -12.71 4.66 -11.35
N LEU A 19 -12.73 3.65 -12.22
CA LEU A 19 -11.86 3.57 -13.40
C LEU A 19 -12.62 3.84 -14.71
N GLU A 20 -13.92 3.55 -14.74
CA GLU A 20 -14.79 3.76 -15.91
C GLU A 20 -14.67 5.19 -16.45
N GLY A 21 -14.30 5.32 -17.72
CA GLY A 21 -14.13 6.59 -18.41
C GLY A 21 -12.72 7.20 -18.32
N PHE A 22 -11.78 6.54 -17.63
CA PHE A 22 -10.38 6.96 -17.53
C PHE A 22 -9.41 6.08 -18.33
N GLU A 23 -9.93 5.23 -19.22
CA GLU A 23 -9.13 4.31 -20.02
C GLU A 23 -8.29 5.02 -21.11
N PRO A 24 -7.11 4.45 -21.47
CA PRO A 24 -6.53 3.21 -20.96
C PRO A 24 -5.91 3.37 -19.57
N ALA A 25 -6.17 2.41 -18.69
CA ALA A 25 -5.56 2.35 -17.37
C ALA A 25 -4.06 2.01 -17.46
N PRO A 26 -3.20 2.53 -16.56
CA PRO A 26 -1.85 2.02 -16.36
C PRO A 26 -1.82 0.48 -16.25
N GLY A 27 -0.95 -0.15 -17.05
CA GLY A 27 -0.73 -1.59 -17.04
C GLY A 27 0.21 -2.07 -15.92
N GLY A 28 0.43 -3.38 -15.84
CA GLY A 28 1.35 -3.99 -14.86
C GLY A 28 0.80 -4.07 -13.44
N ILE A 29 -0.51 -3.87 -13.28
CA ILE A 29 -1.23 -3.99 -12.00
C ILE A 29 -2.07 -5.26 -12.05
N HIS A 30 -1.89 -6.12 -11.05
CA HIS A 30 -2.65 -7.34 -10.88
C HIS A 30 -3.32 -7.31 -9.49
N HIS A 31 -4.57 -7.74 -9.42
CA HIS A 31 -5.35 -7.74 -8.18
C HIS A 31 -5.45 -9.16 -7.62
N ALA A 32 -5.08 -9.31 -6.36
CA ALA A 32 -5.26 -10.54 -5.58
C ALA A 32 -6.46 -10.39 -4.63
N GLU A 33 -6.95 -11.51 -4.10
CA GLU A 33 -8.01 -11.55 -3.11
C GLU A 33 -7.44 -11.26 -1.71
N PHE A 34 -8.08 -10.34 -0.98
CA PHE A 34 -7.68 -9.99 0.38
C PHE A 34 -7.89 -11.17 1.34
N ASN A 35 -6.96 -11.39 2.28
CA ASN A 35 -6.92 -12.57 3.17
C ASN A 35 -6.82 -13.93 2.45
N ASN A 36 -6.49 -13.96 1.16
CA ASN A 36 -6.23 -15.20 0.42
C ASN A 36 -4.78 -15.20 -0.10
N LEU A 37 -3.86 -15.75 0.71
CA LEU A 37 -2.43 -15.76 0.38
C LEU A 37 -2.13 -16.55 -0.91
N ASP A 38 -2.88 -17.60 -1.20
CA ASP A 38 -2.67 -18.41 -2.41
C ASP A 38 -3.02 -17.63 -3.68
N SER A 39 -3.98 -16.70 -3.63
CA SER A 39 -4.26 -15.79 -4.73
C SER A 39 -3.08 -14.86 -5.04
N VAL A 40 -2.29 -14.49 -4.02
CA VAL A 40 -1.08 -13.67 -4.17
C VAL A 40 0.06 -14.52 -4.74
N LYS A 41 0.25 -15.74 -4.23
CA LYS A 41 1.24 -16.71 -4.74
C LYS A 41 1.06 -16.99 -6.22
N ALA A 42 -0.18 -17.02 -6.71
CA ALA A 42 -0.48 -17.26 -8.12
C ALA A 42 -0.04 -16.11 -9.05
N LEU A 43 0.17 -14.90 -8.50
CA LEU A 43 0.50 -13.69 -9.26
C LEU A 43 1.95 -13.24 -9.07
N ILE A 44 2.49 -13.40 -7.86
CA ILE A 44 3.83 -12.93 -7.52
C ILE A 44 4.90 -13.77 -8.25
N SER A 45 5.89 -13.07 -8.79
CA SER A 45 7.07 -13.68 -9.41
C SER A 45 8.23 -12.72 -9.33
N LYS A 46 9.43 -13.29 -9.20
CA LYS A 46 10.68 -12.52 -9.04
C LYS A 46 10.98 -11.64 -10.26
N GLU A 47 10.58 -12.09 -11.45
CA GLU A 47 10.89 -11.42 -12.71
C GLU A 47 9.92 -10.27 -13.03
N LYS A 48 8.68 -10.32 -12.51
CA LYS A 48 7.60 -9.40 -12.93
C LYS A 48 7.02 -8.55 -11.79
N THR A 49 7.28 -8.89 -10.53
CA THR A 49 6.67 -8.19 -9.39
C THR A 49 7.67 -7.27 -8.72
N CYS A 50 7.37 -5.96 -8.72
CA CYS A 50 8.20 -4.99 -8.00
C CYS A 50 7.70 -4.72 -6.57
N ALA A 51 6.39 -4.81 -6.34
CA ALA A 51 5.79 -4.52 -5.04
C ALA A 51 4.42 -5.20 -4.88
N VAL A 52 4.05 -5.44 -3.62
CA VAL A 52 2.69 -5.77 -3.19
C VAL A 52 2.17 -4.60 -2.36
N VAL A 53 1.01 -4.06 -2.74
CA VAL A 53 0.35 -2.95 -2.03
C VAL A 53 -0.89 -3.48 -1.32
N VAL A 54 -0.99 -3.22 -0.02
CA VAL A 54 -2.10 -3.72 0.81
C VAL A 54 -2.46 -2.73 1.91
N GLU A 55 -3.75 -2.62 2.23
CA GLU A 55 -4.23 -1.94 3.44
C GLU A 55 -4.20 -2.97 4.59
N PRO A 56 -3.54 -2.73 5.75
CA PRO A 56 -3.62 -3.64 6.89
C PRO A 56 -5.04 -3.83 7.42
N VAL A 57 -5.90 -2.81 7.22
CA VAL A 57 -7.35 -2.88 7.41
C VAL A 57 -8.00 -2.23 6.19
N GLN A 58 -8.74 -3.00 5.39
CA GLN A 58 -9.46 -2.44 4.24
C GLN A 58 -10.60 -1.56 4.71
N GLY A 59 -10.47 -0.26 4.46
CA GLY A 59 -11.41 0.76 4.92
C GLY A 59 -12.73 0.75 4.16
N GLU A 60 -12.66 1.28 2.93
CA GLU A 60 -13.80 1.40 2.02
C GLU A 60 -14.35 0.02 1.57
N GLY A 61 -13.61 -1.06 1.85
CA GLY A 61 -14.04 -2.44 1.65
C GLY A 61 -15.01 -2.96 2.71
N GLY A 62 -15.32 -2.18 3.75
CA GLY A 62 -16.24 -2.57 4.84
C GLY A 62 -15.57 -2.73 6.20
N VAL A 63 -14.45 -2.06 6.45
CA VAL A 63 -13.69 -2.14 7.71
C VAL A 63 -13.28 -3.58 8.02
N MET A 64 -12.51 -4.17 7.10
CA MET A 64 -12.07 -5.57 7.18
C MET A 64 -10.58 -5.64 7.56
N PRO A 65 -10.23 -6.08 8.79
CA PRO A 65 -8.85 -6.30 9.18
C PRO A 65 -8.23 -7.46 8.39
N ALA A 66 -6.94 -7.35 8.10
CA ALA A 66 -6.19 -8.49 7.57
C ALA A 66 -6.04 -9.58 8.64
N ASP A 67 -6.00 -10.83 8.20
CA ASP A 67 -5.58 -11.93 9.06
C ASP A 67 -4.07 -11.79 9.36
N PRO A 68 -3.61 -11.97 10.60
CA PRO A 68 -2.18 -11.84 10.93
C PRO A 68 -1.29 -12.74 10.07
N GLU A 69 -1.71 -13.98 9.84
CA GLU A 69 -1.01 -14.96 9.02
C GLU A 69 -0.94 -14.52 7.54
N PHE A 70 -1.95 -13.80 7.06
CA PHE A 70 -1.94 -13.26 5.70
C PHE A 70 -0.84 -12.20 5.54
N LEU A 71 -0.75 -11.22 6.45
CA LEU A 71 0.30 -10.18 6.37
C LEU A 71 1.70 -10.74 6.61
N GLN A 72 1.86 -11.72 7.51
CA GLN A 72 3.12 -12.44 7.70
C GLN A 72 3.52 -13.16 6.41
N GLY A 73 2.59 -13.89 5.79
CA GLY A 73 2.82 -14.55 4.51
C GLY A 73 3.16 -13.58 3.38
N LEU A 74 2.54 -12.40 3.34
CA LEU A 74 2.91 -11.36 2.37
C LEU A 74 4.35 -10.89 2.53
N ARG A 75 4.81 -10.72 3.78
CA ARG A 75 6.19 -10.33 4.08
C ARG A 75 7.18 -11.37 3.59
N GLU A 76 6.94 -12.64 3.93
CA GLU A 76 7.77 -13.76 3.50
C GLU A 76 7.83 -13.88 1.97
N LEU A 77 6.69 -13.77 1.29
CA LEU A 77 6.62 -13.80 -0.17
C LEU A 77 7.36 -12.63 -0.82
N CYS A 78 7.22 -11.42 -0.26
CA CYS A 78 7.94 -10.24 -0.75
C CYS A 78 9.46 -10.44 -0.63
N ASP A 79 9.92 -11.01 0.49
CA ASP A 79 11.34 -11.29 0.71
C ASP A 79 11.87 -12.37 -0.25
N GLU A 80 11.12 -13.46 -0.44
CA GLU A 80 11.46 -14.55 -1.37
C GLU A 80 11.61 -14.06 -2.82
N HIS A 81 10.66 -13.21 -3.26
CA HIS A 81 10.61 -12.72 -4.63
C HIS A 81 11.38 -11.40 -4.85
N ASN A 82 12.02 -10.85 -3.80
CA ASN A 82 12.65 -9.53 -3.84
C ASN A 82 11.69 -8.43 -4.35
N ALA A 83 10.44 -8.51 -3.91
CA ALA A 83 9.41 -7.49 -4.09
C ALA A 83 9.31 -6.62 -2.83
N LEU A 84 8.87 -5.39 -2.97
CA LEU A 84 8.62 -4.50 -1.84
C LEU A 84 7.24 -4.74 -1.23
N LEU A 85 7.15 -4.74 0.09
CA LEU A 85 5.86 -4.71 0.78
C LEU A 85 5.46 -3.26 1.08
N VAL A 86 4.31 -2.84 0.58
CA VAL A 86 3.78 -1.49 0.79
C VAL A 86 2.50 -1.56 1.61
N PHE A 87 2.52 -0.93 2.78
CA PHE A 87 1.30 -0.75 3.58
C PHE A 87 0.69 0.62 3.31
N ASP A 88 -0.56 0.62 2.86
CA ASP A 88 -1.39 1.81 2.86
C ASP A 88 -2.06 1.96 4.22
N GLU A 89 -1.47 2.83 5.05
CA GLU A 89 -1.94 3.14 6.40
C GLU A 89 -2.58 4.52 6.48
N VAL A 90 -3.04 5.05 5.33
CA VAL A 90 -3.70 6.36 5.29
C VAL A 90 -4.94 6.37 6.18
N GLN A 91 -5.68 5.25 6.30
CA GLN A 91 -6.85 5.17 7.17
C GLN A 91 -6.58 4.43 8.50
N SER A 92 -5.79 3.36 8.49
CA SER A 92 -5.52 2.53 9.68
C SER A 92 -4.47 3.12 10.62
N GLY A 93 -3.61 4.02 10.12
CA GLY A 93 -2.55 4.62 10.90
C GLY A 93 -3.00 5.75 11.82
N VAL A 94 -2.00 6.39 12.42
CA VAL A 94 -2.13 7.55 13.31
C VAL A 94 -3.13 7.29 14.45
N GLY A 95 -2.94 6.17 15.15
CA GLY A 95 -3.71 5.84 16.36
C GLY A 95 -5.05 5.15 16.12
N ARG A 96 -5.54 5.02 14.88
CA ARG A 96 -6.90 4.50 14.59
C ARG A 96 -7.12 3.09 15.12
N THR A 97 -6.10 2.24 15.06
CA THR A 97 -6.14 0.84 15.51
C THR A 97 -5.68 0.64 16.97
N GLY A 98 -5.40 1.73 17.70
CA GLY A 98 -4.80 1.67 19.05
C GLY A 98 -3.27 1.64 19.06
N TYR A 99 -2.63 1.57 17.88
CA TYR A 99 -1.19 1.69 17.68
C TYR A 99 -0.89 2.91 16.81
N LEU A 100 0.35 3.41 16.83
CA LEU A 100 0.70 4.56 15.98
C LEU A 100 0.48 4.20 14.51
N TYR A 101 0.85 2.99 14.11
CA TYR A 101 0.51 2.39 12.82
C TYR A 101 0.11 0.92 13.02
N ALA A 102 -0.78 0.39 12.19
CA ALA A 102 -1.28 -0.98 12.32
C ALA A 102 -0.18 -2.04 12.13
N TYR A 103 0.88 -1.75 11.36
CA TYR A 103 2.02 -2.64 11.20
C TYR A 103 2.64 -3.06 12.54
N GLU A 104 2.61 -2.18 13.55
CA GLU A 104 3.12 -2.46 14.91
C GLU A 104 2.28 -3.53 15.61
N MET A 105 0.96 -3.46 15.45
CA MET A 105 0.02 -4.45 15.98
C MET A 105 0.24 -5.83 15.34
N TYR A 106 0.46 -5.85 14.02
CA TYR A 106 0.67 -7.08 13.27
C TYR A 106 2.09 -7.65 13.39
N GLY A 107 3.06 -6.86 13.87
CA GLY A 107 4.46 -7.26 13.94
C GLY A 107 5.12 -7.46 12.57
N VAL A 108 4.55 -6.89 11.51
CA VAL A 108 5.04 -7.02 10.13
C VAL A 108 5.53 -5.66 9.65
N THR A 109 6.83 -5.51 9.40
CA THR A 109 7.39 -4.23 8.96
C THR A 109 7.35 -4.11 7.42
N PRO A 110 6.66 -3.11 6.86
CA PRO A 110 6.66 -2.87 5.41
C PRO A 110 7.93 -2.16 4.95
N ASP A 111 8.24 -2.26 3.66
CA ASP A 111 9.32 -1.49 3.04
C ASP A 111 8.93 -0.03 2.81
N ILE A 112 7.65 0.21 2.56
CA ILE A 112 7.04 1.52 2.32
C ILE A 112 5.72 1.61 3.09
N LEU A 113 5.47 2.73 3.75
CA LEU A 113 4.21 3.03 4.43
C LEU A 113 3.66 4.36 3.94
N SER A 114 2.39 4.39 3.52
CA SER A 114 1.67 5.62 3.20
C SER A 114 0.86 6.10 4.40
N SER A 115 0.95 7.39 4.74
CA SER A 115 0.22 8.01 5.85
C SER A 115 -0.35 9.37 5.42
N ALA A 116 -1.60 9.66 5.81
CA ALA A 116 -2.23 10.97 5.60
C ALA A 116 -3.39 11.10 6.61
N LYS A 117 -4.52 11.72 6.23
CA LYS A 117 -5.75 11.84 7.04
C LYS A 117 -5.47 12.26 8.49
N GLY A 118 -5.45 11.31 9.43
CA GLY A 118 -5.18 11.55 10.84
C GLY A 118 -3.86 12.29 11.08
N LEU A 119 -2.86 12.10 10.21
CA LEU A 119 -1.56 12.77 10.27
C LEU A 119 -1.69 14.30 10.31
N GLY A 120 -2.63 14.82 9.52
CA GLY A 120 -2.80 16.27 9.38
C GLY A 120 -3.68 16.92 10.42
N GLY A 121 -4.42 16.16 11.23
CA GLY A 121 -5.36 16.73 12.20
C GLY A 121 -6.35 17.73 11.60
N GLY A 122 -6.69 17.58 10.31
CA GLY A 122 -7.53 18.51 9.55
C GLY A 122 -6.79 19.39 8.54
N PHE A 123 -5.46 19.46 8.58
CA PHE A 123 -4.63 20.09 7.55
C PHE A 123 -4.26 19.10 6.43
N PRO A 124 -4.23 19.51 5.15
CA PRO A 124 -3.79 18.64 4.07
C PRO A 124 -2.30 18.32 4.14
N VAL A 125 -1.97 17.12 4.60
CA VAL A 125 -0.60 16.59 4.60
C VAL A 125 -0.63 15.08 4.43
N ALA A 126 0.40 14.56 3.77
CA ALA A 126 0.67 13.15 3.62
C ALA A 126 2.17 12.90 3.79
N ALA A 127 2.52 11.68 4.18
CA ALA A 127 3.88 11.21 4.28
C ALA A 127 3.98 9.83 3.62
N MET A 128 5.09 9.61 2.92
CA MET A 128 5.54 8.28 2.52
C MET A 128 6.78 7.97 3.33
N LEU A 129 6.71 6.96 4.19
CA LEU A 129 7.84 6.47 4.97
C LEU A 129 8.44 5.28 4.23
N THR A 130 9.76 5.17 4.23
CA THR A 130 10.46 4.07 3.56
C THR A 130 11.65 3.60 4.39
N THR A 131 12.10 2.37 4.15
CA THR A 131 13.40 1.92 4.64
C THR A 131 14.52 2.71 3.97
N ALA A 132 15.69 2.81 4.62
CA ALA A 132 16.85 3.52 4.06
C ALA A 132 17.27 2.97 2.69
N LYS A 133 17.12 1.65 2.47
CA LYS A 133 17.40 0.99 1.19
C LYS A 133 16.51 1.52 0.07
N VAL A 134 15.22 1.70 0.32
CA VAL A 134 14.26 2.24 -0.66
C VAL A 134 14.44 3.74 -0.82
N ALA A 135 14.70 4.47 0.26
CA ALA A 135 14.94 5.93 0.23
C ALA A 135 16.08 6.33 -0.71
N ALA A 136 17.13 5.50 -0.83
CA ALA A 136 18.26 5.73 -1.72
C ALA A 136 17.88 5.87 -3.21
N SER A 137 16.72 5.34 -3.62
CA SER A 137 16.20 5.45 -4.99
C SER A 137 15.57 6.83 -5.28
N LEU A 138 15.23 7.61 -4.25
CA LEU A 138 14.66 8.96 -4.39
C LEU A 138 15.78 10.01 -4.42
N GLY A 139 16.58 9.97 -5.48
CA GLY A 139 17.67 10.91 -5.71
C GLY A 139 17.19 12.35 -5.99
N VAL A 140 18.12 13.29 -5.99
CA VAL A 140 17.82 14.70 -6.28
C VAL A 140 17.20 14.82 -7.68
N GLY A 141 16.03 15.47 -7.74
CA GLY A 141 15.32 15.76 -9.00
C GLY A 141 14.42 14.64 -9.52
N THR A 142 14.34 13.48 -8.87
CA THR A 142 13.50 12.36 -9.34
C THR A 142 12.04 12.45 -8.88
N HIS A 143 11.78 13.19 -7.80
CA HIS A 143 10.44 13.40 -7.25
C HIS A 143 10.38 14.74 -6.53
N GLY A 144 9.20 15.37 -6.46
CA GLY A 144 9.00 16.64 -5.78
C GLY A 144 7.54 17.07 -5.70
N SER A 145 7.25 17.98 -4.77
CA SER A 145 5.93 18.59 -4.58
C SER A 145 6.10 20.02 -4.09
N THR A 146 5.42 20.99 -4.72
CA THR A 146 5.50 22.41 -4.35
C THR A 146 5.07 22.67 -2.90
N TYR A 147 4.09 21.91 -2.41
CA TYR A 147 3.54 22.03 -1.05
C TYR A 147 3.95 20.85 -0.15
N GLY A 148 4.84 19.97 -0.63
CA GLY A 148 5.28 18.81 0.14
C GLY A 148 6.49 19.15 0.99
N GLY A 149 6.34 19.00 2.30
CA GLY A 149 7.31 19.42 3.31
C GLY A 149 6.83 20.68 4.02
#